data_AF-A0A7Y2DFF4-F1
#
_entry.id   AF-A0A7Y2DFF4-F1
#
_cell.length_a   1.000
_cell.length_b   1.000
_cell.length_c   1.000
_cell.angle_alpha   90.00
_cell.angle_beta   90.00
_cell.angle_gamma   90.00
#
_symmetry.space_group_name_H-M   'P 1'
#
loop_
_entity.id
_entity.type
_entity.pdbx_description
1 polymer ?
#
loop_
_entity_poly.entity_id
_entity_poly.type
_entity_poly.pdbx_seq_one_letter_code
_entity_poly.pdbx_strand_id
1 'polypeptide(L)' 'MKLIRFCNLDNEKPGVQLKNGSRIDVSGFGEDFDENFFDTGGIERLGNWLKDKRENCPIIAENERLGVGY' A
#
# COMPACT_ATOMS: atom_id res chain seq x y z
N MET A 1 10.49 1.53 -2.74
CA MET A 1 9.10 1.55 -2.22
C MET A 1 9.04 0.49 -1.15
N LYS A 2 8.35 0.75 -0.04
CA LYS A 2 8.08 -0.26 1.00
C LYS A 2 6.57 -0.51 1.02
N LEU A 3 6.18 -1.77 1.09
CA LEU A 3 4.79 -2.17 1.29
C LEU A 3 4.47 -2.00 2.78
N ILE A 4 3.37 -1.33 3.10
CA ILE A 4 2.92 -1.07 4.47
C ILE A 4 1.45 -1.45 4.61
N ARG A 5 1.02 -1.84 5.81
CA ARG A 5 -0.40 -1.93 6.14
C ARG A 5 -0.76 -0.75 7.05
N PHE A 6 -1.91 -0.13 6.81
CA PHE A 6 -2.37 1.03 7.56
C PHE A 6 -3.88 0.96 7.80
N CYS A 7 -4.41 1.78 8.71
CA CYS A 7 -5.79 1.80 9.23
C CYS A 7 -5.94 1.03 10.57
N ASN A 8 -7.16 1.01 11.13
CA ASN A 8 -7.43 0.48 12.47
C ASN A 8 -7.16 -1.02 12.58
N LEU A 9 -6.88 -1.50 13.81
CA LEU A 9 -6.89 -2.93 14.11
C LEU A 9 -8.21 -3.52 13.55
N ASP A 10 -8.11 -4.62 12.81
CA ASP A 10 -9.22 -5.30 12.10
C ASP A 10 -9.57 -4.76 10.69
N ASN A 11 -9.07 -3.58 10.29
CA ASN A 11 -9.32 -2.99 8.97
C ASN A 11 -8.03 -2.61 8.25
N GLU A 12 -6.99 -3.42 8.39
CA GLU A 12 -5.68 -3.17 7.77
C GLU A 12 -5.79 -3.17 6.25
N LYS A 13 -5.45 -2.03 5.65
CA LYS A 13 -5.47 -1.82 4.20
C LYS A 13 -4.05 -1.83 3.63
N PRO A 14 -3.88 -2.26 2.37
CA PRO A 14 -2.61 -2.22 1.68
C PRO A 14 -2.24 -0.77 1.33
N GLY A 15 -1.04 -0.36 1.74
CA GLY A 15 -0.46 0.95 1.48
C GLY A 15 0.98 0.83 0.98
N VAL A 16 1.50 1.92 0.42
CA VAL A 16 2.90 1.99 -0.03
C VAL A 16 3.58 3.21 0.55
N GLN A 17 4.74 3.01 1.15
CA GLN A 17 5.66 4.07 1.50
C GLN A 17 6.64 4.32 0.36
N LEU A 18 6.61 5.55 -0.15
CA LEU A 18 7.50 6.07 -1.16
C LEU A 18 8.88 6.40 -0.58
N LYS A 19 9.89 6.53 -1.45
CA LYS A 19 11.27 6.81 -1.02
C LYS A 19 11.43 8.19 -0.35
N ASN A 20 10.53 9.13 -0.63
CA ASN A 20 10.50 10.45 -0.01
C ASN A 20 9.89 10.46 1.41
N GLY A 21 9.48 9.29 1.92
CA GLY A 21 8.83 9.16 3.24
C GLY A 21 7.31 9.22 3.17
N SER A 22 6.71 9.76 2.10
CA SER A 22 5.26 9.83 1.92
C SER A 22 4.64 8.44 1.83
N ARG A 23 3.46 8.29 2.42
CA ARG A 23 2.68 7.06 2.41
C ARG A 23 1.43 7.29 1.57
N ILE A 24 1.08 6.33 0.73
CA ILE A 24 -0.10 6.40 -0.13
C ILE A 24 -0.96 5.16 0.04
N ASP A 25 -2.27 5.37 -0.01
CA ASP A 25 -3.25 4.30 -0.01
C ASP A 25 -3.26 3.63 -1.38
N VAL A 26 -3.11 2.31 -1.38
CA VAL A 26 -3.22 1.48 -2.59
C VAL A 26 -4.35 0.48 -2.47
N SER A 27 -5.25 0.60 -1.48
CA SER A 27 -6.45 -0.23 -1.39
C SER A 27 -7.35 -0.11 -2.63
N GLY A 28 -7.29 1.03 -3.33
CA GLY A 28 -7.94 1.22 -4.63
C GLY A 28 -7.38 0.36 -5.77
N PHE A 29 -6.26 -0.34 -5.59
CA PHE A 29 -5.72 -1.31 -6.55
C PHE A 29 -6.60 -2.57 -6.64
N GLY A 30 -7.28 -2.93 -5.55
CA GLY A 30 -8.18 -4.07 -5.48
C GLY A 30 -7.50 -5.42 -5.18
N GLU A 31 -6.19 -5.43 -4.95
CA GLU A 31 -5.45 -6.61 -4.47
C GLU A 31 -4.82 -6.34 -3.11
N ASP A 32 -4.73 -7.38 -2.28
CA ASP A 32 -4.09 -7.34 -0.97
C ASP A 32 -2.63 -7.83 -1.05
N PHE A 33 -1.84 -7.62 0.00
CA PHE A 33 -0.45 -8.09 0.05
C PHE A 33 -0.38 -9.49 0.67
N ASP A 34 -1.00 -10.45 -0.01
CA ASP A 34 -1.02 -11.87 0.36
C ASP A 34 0.01 -12.70 -0.45
N GLU A 35 0.16 -13.98 -0.12
CA GLU A 35 1.12 -14.87 -0.79
C GLU A 35 0.91 -14.95 -2.30
N ASN A 36 -0.34 -14.96 -2.77
CA ASN A 36 -0.64 -15.02 -4.20
C ASN A 36 -0.25 -13.70 -4.89
N PHE A 37 -0.39 -12.55 -4.23
CA PHE A 37 0.16 -11.29 -4.75
C PHE A 37 1.68 -11.38 -4.95
N PHE A 38 2.42 -11.97 -4.01
CA PHE A 38 3.87 -12.11 -4.16
C PHE A 38 4.26 -13.16 -5.22
N ASP A 39 3.53 -14.27 -5.30
CA ASP A 39 3.81 -15.37 -6.24
C ASP A 39 3.52 -14.98 -7.70
N THR A 40 2.48 -14.18 -7.93
CA THR A 40 2.02 -13.77 -9.27
C THR A 40 2.68 -12.48 -9.80
N GLY A 41 3.77 -12.02 -9.19
CA GLY A 41 4.45 -10.80 -9.61
C GLY A 41 3.65 -9.52 -9.31
N GLY A 42 2.84 -9.53 -8.26
CA GLY A 42 2.00 -8.40 -7.83
C GLY A 42 2.79 -7.11 -7.59
N ILE A 43 4.05 -7.18 -7.15
CA ILE A 43 4.92 -6.01 -6.99
C ILE A 43 5.11 -5.27 -8.32
N GLU A 44 5.26 -5.98 -9.44
CA GLU A 44 5.41 -5.39 -10.76
C GLU A 44 4.09 -4.75 -11.23
N ARG A 45 2.97 -5.43 -10.99
CA ARG A 45 1.62 -4.93 -11.31
C ARG A 45 1.30 -3.66 -10.52
N LEU A 46 1.57 -3.67 -9.22
CA LEU A 46 1.43 -2.51 -8.35
C LEU A 46 2.36 -1.37 -8.79
N GLY A 47 3.61 -1.68 -9.14
CA GLY A 47 4.57 -0.70 -9.64
C GLY A 47 4.08 -0.02 -10.94
N ASN A 48 3.49 -0.79 -11.85
CA ASN A 48 2.93 -0.26 -13.08
C ASN A 48 1.66 0.56 -12.83
N TRP A 49 0.77 0.07 -11.97
CA TRP A 49 -0.44 0.80 -11.56
C TRP A 49 -0.10 2.14 -10.89
N LEU A 50 0.92 2.16 -10.03
CA LEU A 50 1.40 3.39 -9.39
C LEU A 50 1.98 4.39 -10.38
N LYS A 51 2.48 4.01 -11.57
CA LYS A 51 2.96 5.02 -12.54
C LYS A 51 1.85 5.95 -13.00
N ASP A 52 0.63 5.44 -13.09
CA ASP A 52 -0.54 6.16 -13.62
C ASP A 52 -1.45 6.68 -12.49
N LYS A 53 -1.62 5.89 -11.41
CA LYS A 53 -2.55 6.18 -10.32
C LYS A 53 -1.92 6.84 -9.10
N ARG A 54 -0.59 6.91 -8.97
CA ARG A 54 0.07 7.49 -7.79
C ARG A 54 -0.37 8.91 -7.45
N GLU A 55 -0.67 9.73 -8.45
CA GLU A 55 -1.15 11.10 -8.23
C GLU A 55 -2.64 11.15 -7.81
N ASN A 56 -3.40 10.10 -8.11
CA ASN A 56 -4.79 9.93 -7.69
C ASN A 56 -4.93 9.16 -6.36
N CYS A 57 -3.85 8.52 -5.88
CA CYS A 57 -3.87 7.81 -4.61
C CYS A 57 -3.97 8.79 -3.42
N PRO A 58 -4.85 8.53 -2.45
CA PRO A 58 -4.89 9.31 -1.21
C PRO A 58 -3.54 9.22 -0.48
N ILE A 59 -3.00 10.35 -0.04
CA ILE A 59 -1.83 10.36 0.84
C ILE A 59 -2.29 9.98 2.25
N ILE A 60 -1.68 8.94 2.80
CA ILE A 60 -1.90 8.50 4.17
C ILE A 60 -1.17 9.48 5.09
N ALA A 61 -1.92 10.17 5.94
CA ALA A 61 -1.36 11.06 6.95
C ALA A 61 -0.45 10.28 7.90
N GLU A 62 0.63 10.89 8.39
CA GLU A 62 1.55 10.22 9.31
C GLU A 62 0.89 9.81 10.64
N ASN A 63 -0.23 10.46 10.97
CA ASN A 63 -1.06 10.15 12.14
C ASN A 63 -1.95 8.92 11.97
N GLU A 64 -2.10 8.40 10.74
CA GLU A 64 -2.77 7.12 10.53
C GLU A 64 -1.93 6.00 11.13
N ARG A 65 -2.58 5.19 11.97
CA ARG A 65 -1.96 4.04 12.63
C ARG A 65 -1.44 3.09 11.55
N LEU A 66 -0.14 2.84 11.57
CA LEU A 66 0.44 1.73 10.83
C LEU A 66 0.12 0.45 11.60
N GLY A 67 -0.38 -0.56 10.89
CA GLY A 67 -0.48 -1.91 11.43
C GLY A 67 0.91 -2.36 11.83
N VAL A 68 1.16 -2.47 13.13
CA VAL A 68 2.38 -3.06 13.66
C VAL A 68 2.04 -4.52 13.89
N GLY A 69 2.63 -5.41 13.09
CA GLY A 69 2.54 -6.85 13.33
C GLY A 69 3.05 -7.15 14.73
N TYR A 70 2.24 -7.90 15.49
CA TYR A 70 2.59 -8.42 16.81
C TYR A 70 3.61 -9.56 16.70
#